data_AF-A0A7X8D482-F1
#
_entry.id   AF-A0A7X8D482-F1
#
_cell.length_a   1.000
_cell.length_b   1.000
_cell.length_c   1.000
_cell.angle_alpha   90.00
_cell.angle_beta   90.00
_cell.angle_gamma   90.00
#
_symmetry.space_group_name_H-M   'P 1'
#
loop_
_entity.id
_entity.type
_entity.pdbx_description
1 polymer ?
#
loop_
_entity_poly.entity_id
_entity_poly.type
_entity_poly.pdbx_seq_one_letter_code
_entity_poly.pdbx_strand_id
1 'polypeptide(L)' 'MTLSIRLGAEIHITNPAHSMYQQAGRYMGPAELPGMEHHHRICFDGKVHLVQRADFELLYPDRDLRQD' A
#
# COMPACT_ATOMS: atom_id res chain seq x y z
N MET A 1 3.05 -10.88 15.52
CA MET A 1 2.32 -9.60 15.47
C MET A 1 1.95 -9.34 14.03
N THR A 2 0.69 -9.52 13.65
CA THR A 2 0.20 -9.16 12.30
C THR A 2 0.05 -7.65 12.28
N LEU A 3 0.93 -6.94 11.57
CA LEU A 3 0.81 -5.50 11.36
C LEU A 3 -0.45 -5.24 10.53
N SER A 4 -1.55 -4.90 11.19
CA SER A 4 -2.81 -4.52 10.54
C SER A 4 -2.67 -3.12 9.93
N ILE A 5 -2.40 -3.06 8.63
CA ILE A 5 -2.31 -1.79 7.88
C ILE A 5 -3.71 -1.17 7.77
N ARG A 6 -3.85 0.11 8.14
CA ARG A 6 -5.13 0.83 8.05
C ARG A 6 -5.48 1.13 6.59
N LEU A 7 -6.75 0.97 6.23
CA LEU A 7 -7.28 1.42 4.94
C LEU A 7 -7.13 2.95 4.83
N GLY A 8 -6.75 3.41 3.63
CA GLY A 8 -6.46 4.81 3.35
C GLY A 8 -5.08 5.28 3.82
N ALA A 9 -4.28 4.42 4.48
CA ALA A 9 -2.93 4.79 4.88
C ALA A 9 -2.09 5.17 3.66
N GLU A 10 -1.29 6.23 3.81
CA GLU A 10 -0.35 6.64 2.77
C GLU A 10 0.86 5.71 2.77
N ILE A 11 1.20 5.22 1.59
CA ILE A 11 2.34 4.33 1.35
C ILE A 11 3.27 4.95 0.32
N HIS A 12 4.52 4.52 0.34
CA HIS A 12 5.51 4.87 -0.68
C HIS A 12 6.07 3.62 -1.33
N ILE A 13 6.16 3.61 -2.66
CA ILE A 13 6.84 2.50 -3.36
C ILE A 13 8.35 2.67 -3.25
N THR A 14 8.99 1.68 -2.66
CA THR A 14 10.44 1.63 -2.43
C THR A 14 11.17 0.73 -3.42
N ASN A 15 10.46 -0.08 -4.20
CA ASN A 15 11.08 -0.92 -5.23
C ASN A 15 11.37 -0.10 -6.52
N PRO A 16 12.65 0.08 -6.92
CA PRO A 16 13.03 0.83 -8.12
C PRO A 16 12.63 0.15 -9.44
N ALA A 17 12.33 -1.15 -9.42
CA ALA A 17 11.83 -1.86 -10.59
C ALA A 17 10.33 -1.65 -10.83
N HIS A 18 9.61 -1.08 -9.87
CA HIS A 18 8.17 -0.84 -9.98
C HIS A 18 7.89 0.48 -10.70
N SER A 19 6.88 0.52 -11.57
CA SER A 19 6.58 1.72 -12.38
C SER A 19 6.17 2.95 -11.55
N MET A 20 5.65 2.72 -10.34
CA MET A 20 5.29 3.77 -9.39
C MET A 20 6.40 4.05 -8.36
N TYR A 21 7.66 3.69 -8.65
CA TYR A 21 8.79 3.96 -7.75
C TYR A 21 8.81 5.43 -7.31
N GLN A 22 9.02 5.62 -6.03
CA GLN A 22 8.98 6.91 -5.36
C GLN A 22 7.63 7.66 -5.37
N GLN A 23 6.54 7.03 -5.81
CA GLN A 23 5.21 7.64 -5.74
C GLN A 23 4.47 7.28 -4.45
N ALA A 24 3.73 8.25 -3.93
CA ALA A 24 2.83 8.05 -2.81
C ALA A 24 1.49 7.46 -3.32
N GLY A 25 1.00 6.44 -2.62
CA GLY A 25 -0.28 5.81 -2.90
C GLY A 25 -1.14 5.68 -1.65
N ARG A 26 -2.40 5.28 -1.82
CA ARG A 26 -3.30 4.97 -0.70
C ARG A 26 -3.52 3.47 -0.60
N TYR A 27 -3.29 2.93 0.59
CA TYR A 27 -3.53 1.52 0.87
C TYR A 27 -5.03 1.20 0.85
N MET A 28 -5.45 0.25 0.01
CA MET A 28 -6.84 -0.17 -0.16
C MET A 28 -7.13 -1.57 0.43
N GLY A 29 -6.13 -2.23 1.01
CA GLY A 29 -6.28 -3.54 1.63
C GLY A 29 -5.42 -4.64 0.99
N PRO A 30 -5.43 -5.85 1.55
CA PRO A 30 -4.80 -7.01 0.91
C PRO A 30 -5.52 -7.41 -0.39
N ALA A 31 -4.82 -8.12 -1.26
CA ALA A 31 -5.42 -8.83 -2.39
C ALA A 31 -6.05 -10.14 -1.88
N GLU A 32 -7.36 -10.31 -2.09
CA GLU A 32 -8.10 -11.48 -1.62
C GLU A 32 -8.23 -12.54 -2.74
N LEU A 33 -7.13 -12.78 -3.45
CA LEU A 33 -7.08 -13.71 -4.59
C LEU A 33 -6.17 -14.91 -4.25
N PRO A 34 -6.56 -16.15 -4.62
CA PRO A 34 -5.72 -17.32 -4.43
C PRO A 34 -4.34 -17.14 -5.10
N GLY A 35 -3.26 -17.40 -4.36
CA GLY A 35 -1.88 -17.22 -4.84
C GLY A 35 -1.35 -15.78 -4.79
N MET A 36 -2.12 -14.83 -4.24
CA MET A 36 -1.72 -13.41 -4.12
C MET A 36 -1.59 -12.94 -2.67
N GLU A 37 -1.29 -13.84 -1.73
CA GLU A 37 -1.24 -13.58 -0.29
C GLU A 37 -0.23 -12.49 0.11
N HIS A 38 0.76 -12.21 -0.76
CA HIS A 38 1.77 -11.17 -0.56
C HIS A 38 1.46 -9.85 -1.30
N HIS A 39 0.37 -9.80 -2.05
CA HIS A 39 -0.02 -8.61 -2.81
C HIS A 39 -1.05 -7.79 -2.04
N HIS A 40 -0.95 -6.47 -2.21
CA HIS A 40 -1.82 -5.49 -1.62
C HIS A 40 -2.36 -4.58 -2.70
N ARG A 41 -3.60 -4.13 -2.53
CA ARG A 41 -4.28 -3.17 -3.38
C ARG A 41 -3.87 -1.77 -2.96
N ILE A 42 -3.27 -1.02 -3.86
CA ILE A 42 -2.83 0.36 -3.63
C ILE A 42 -3.44 1.26 -4.71
N CYS A 43 -4.04 2.37 -4.31
CA CYS A 43 -4.58 3.36 -5.22
C CYS A 43 -3.54 4.44 -5.52
N PHE A 44 -3.19 4.61 -6.80
CA PHE A 44 -2.39 5.71 -7.33
C PHE A 44 -3.26 6.48 -8.33
N ASP A 45 -3.42 7.80 -8.12
CA ASP A 45 -4.20 8.67 -9.02
C ASP A 45 -5.59 8.12 -9.42
N GLY A 46 -6.29 7.50 -8.46
CA GLY A 46 -7.62 6.92 -8.67
C GLY A 46 -7.64 5.54 -9.33
N LYS A 47 -6.49 4.95 -9.65
CA LYS A 47 -6.36 3.59 -10.20
C LYS A 47 -5.79 2.63 -9.17
N VAL A 48 -6.39 1.45 -9.07
CA VAL A 48 -5.92 0.41 -8.13
C VAL A 48 -4.90 -0.49 -8.81
N HIS A 49 -3.75 -0.62 -8.15
CA HIS A 49 -2.63 -1.47 -8.54
C HIS A 49 -2.41 -2.55 -7.48
N LEU A 50 -1.94 -3.73 -7.92
CA LEU A 50 -1.47 -4.78 -7.03
C LEU A 50 0.03 -4.61 -6.82
N VAL A 51 0.44 -4.49 -5.57
CA VAL A 51 1.82 -4.22 -5.18
C VAL A 51 2.23 -5.24 -4.12
N GLN A 52 3.43 -5.79 -4.20
CA GLN A 52 3.90 -6.72 -3.17
C GLN A 52 4.15 -5.98 -1.85
N ARG A 53 3.92 -6.66 -0.72
CA ARG A 53 4.17 -6.06 0.60
C ARG A 53 5.59 -5.52 0.76
N ALA A 54 6.56 -6.20 0.16
CA ALA A 54 7.97 -5.84 0.23
C ALA A 54 8.33 -4.61 -0.63
N ASP A 55 7.48 -4.22 -1.58
CA ASP A 55 7.76 -3.14 -2.53
C ASP A 55 7.31 -1.76 -2.03
N PHE A 56 6.67 -1.69 -0.85
CA PHE A 56 6.20 -0.44 -0.29
C PHE A 56 6.38 -0.33 1.22
N GLU A 57 6.49 0.90 1.68
CA GLU A 57 6.54 1.26 3.09
C GLU A 57 5.37 2.17 3.46
N LEU A 58 4.99 2.14 4.73
CA LEU A 58 3.97 3.06 5.28
C LEU A 58 4.66 4.35 5.69
N LEU A 59 4.22 5.48 5.14
CA LEU A 59 4.82 6.78 5.48
C LEU A 59 4.42 7.23 6.89
N TYR A 60 3.19 6.91 7.31
CA TYR A 60 2.68 7.23 8.65
C TYR A 60 1.99 6.02 9.28
N PRO A 61 2.73 5.05 9.81
CA PRO A 61 2.13 3.87 10.46
C PRO A 61 1.24 4.24 11.66
N ASP A 62 1.52 5.38 12.31
CA ASP A 62 0.84 5.83 13.53
C ASP A 62 -0.16 6.99 13.33
N ARG A 63 -0.24 7.63 12.15
CA ARG A 63 -1.22 8.72 11.94
C ARG A 63 -2.58 8.16 11.55
N ASP A 64 -3.61 8.56 12.29
CA ASP A 64 -5.00 8.42 11.88
C ASP A 64 -5.36 9.58 10.94
N LEU A 65 -5.18 9.38 9.62
CA LEU A 65 -5.49 10.39 8.59
C LEU A 65 -6.99 10.75 8.50
N ARG A 66 -7.87 10.19 9.35
CA ARG A 66 -9.30 10.55 9.43
C ARG A 66 -9.56 11.72 10.38
N GLN A 67 -8.55 12.23 11.07
CA GLN A 67 -8.68 13.31 12.06
C GLN A 67 -8.20 14.68 11.57
N ASP A 68 -7.89 14.82 10.29
CA ASP A 68 -7.55 16.11 9.65
C ASP A 68 -8.71 16.59 8.75
#